data_AF-A0A4Z1HHZ2-F1
#
_entry.id   AF-A0A4Z1HHZ2-F1
#
_cell.length_a   1.000
_cell.length_b   1.000
_cell.length_c   1.000
_cell.angle_alpha   90.00
_cell.angle_beta   90.00
_cell.angle_gamma   90.00
#
_symmetry.space_group_name_H-M   'P 1'
#
loop_
_entity.id
_entity.type
_entity.pdbx_description
1 polymer ?
#
loop_
_entity_poly.entity_id
_entity_poly.type
_entity_poly.pdbx_seq_one_letter_code
_entity_poly.pdbx_strand_id
1 'polypeptide(L)'
;MVQFGSTLLPLLMAVATVNGYSWTRCKNAPQCVATTNTGTTATGGNTSPQMGSRFSYVGGYVFAYDTCSGFTYNSNGYWYSHEKDGLFISPTGYVRFAHDCNLLLVSSKSQAVGGTWWSKSGGGDCCLPDAVGQNIENTAAYYTGVGS
;
A
#
# COMPACT_ATOMS: atom_id res chain seq x y z
N MET A 1 -39.29 43.71 -21.46
CA MET A 1 -38.84 42.33 -21.16
C MET A 1 -37.54 42.44 -20.42
N VAL A 2 -37.50 42.11 -19.13
CA VAL A 2 -36.22 41.93 -18.41
C VAL A 2 -36.32 40.59 -17.69
N GLN A 3 -35.41 39.73 -18.08
CA GLN A 3 -35.40 38.29 -17.89
C GLN A 3 -34.94 37.95 -16.46
N PHE A 4 -35.69 37.09 -15.77
CA PHE A 4 -35.31 36.51 -14.48
C PHE A 4 -34.12 35.57 -14.70
N GLY A 5 -32.91 36.06 -14.43
CA GLY A 5 -31.71 35.25 -14.38
C GLY A 5 -31.65 34.50 -13.05
N SER A 6 -32.34 33.36 -12.98
CA SER A 6 -32.20 32.39 -11.89
C SER A 6 -30.73 31.96 -11.79
N THR A 7 -29.99 32.52 -10.85
CA THR A 7 -28.69 32.02 -10.42
C THR A 7 -28.89 30.67 -9.76
N LEU A 8 -28.95 29.64 -10.59
CA LEU A 8 -28.74 28.24 -10.20
C LEU A 8 -27.31 28.15 -9.67
N LEU A 9 -27.16 28.23 -8.34
CA LEU A 9 -25.98 27.73 -7.67
C LEU A 9 -25.89 26.23 -8.00
N PRO A 10 -24.84 25.75 -8.67
CA PRO A 10 -24.49 24.36 -8.51
C PRO A 10 -24.04 24.23 -7.06
N LEU A 11 -24.89 23.59 -6.23
CA LEU A 11 -24.42 22.97 -5.00
C LEU A 11 -23.25 22.06 -5.41
N LEU A 12 -22.04 22.55 -5.16
CA LEU A 12 -20.86 21.71 -5.05
C LEU A 12 -21.20 20.67 -3.99
N MET A 13 -21.60 19.48 -4.44
CA MET A 13 -21.48 18.29 -3.64
C MET A 13 -20.00 18.14 -3.34
N ALA A 14 -19.58 18.70 -2.22
CA ALA A 14 -18.35 18.31 -1.57
C ALA A 14 -18.57 16.86 -1.12
N VAL A 15 -18.42 15.94 -2.07
CA VAL A 15 -18.08 14.56 -1.73
C VAL A 15 -16.74 14.72 -1.02
N ALA A 16 -16.72 14.43 0.28
CA ALA A 16 -15.47 14.21 0.99
C ALA A 16 -14.83 12.96 0.34
N THR A 17 -14.15 13.15 -0.79
CA THR A 17 -13.31 12.14 -1.38
C THR A 17 -12.22 11.87 -0.37
N VAL A 18 -12.12 10.61 0.02
CA VAL A 18 -10.96 10.06 0.73
C VAL A 18 -9.78 10.20 -0.24
N ASN A 19 -9.17 11.39 -0.31
CA ASN A 19 -8.06 11.70 -1.20
C ASN A 19 -6.84 10.87 -0.79
N GLY A 20 -6.20 10.04 -1.62
CA GLY A 20 -6.44 9.79 -3.03
C GLY A 20 -5.64 8.56 -3.48
N TYR A 21 -6.26 7.38 -3.37
CA TYR A 21 -5.76 6.16 -3.96
C TYR A 21 -6.82 5.57 -4.90
N SER A 22 -6.40 5.18 -6.10
CA SER A 22 -7.26 4.54 -7.11
C SER A 22 -6.84 3.08 -7.31
N TRP A 23 -7.80 2.20 -7.56
CA TRP A 23 -7.57 0.78 -7.86
C TRP A 23 -8.15 0.44 -9.23
N THR A 24 -7.62 1.09 -10.26
CA THR A 24 -8.15 0.92 -11.62
C THR A 24 -7.46 -0.22 -12.37
N ARG A 25 -6.21 -0.56 -12.02
CA ARG A 25 -5.40 -1.54 -12.75
C ARG A 25 -5.45 -2.95 -12.18
N CYS A 26 -5.35 -3.08 -10.85
CA CYS A 26 -5.46 -4.38 -10.19
C CYS A 26 -6.90 -4.61 -9.74
N LYS A 27 -7.53 -5.65 -10.28
CA LYS A 27 -8.92 -6.07 -9.96
C LYS A 27 -9.07 -7.57 -9.73
N ASN A 28 -7.97 -8.31 -9.77
CA ASN A 28 -7.94 -9.77 -9.66
C ASN A 28 -7.84 -10.28 -8.21
N ALA A 29 -7.72 -9.37 -7.23
CA ALA A 29 -7.71 -9.68 -5.80
C ALA A 29 -8.39 -8.56 -5.00
N PRO A 30 -8.78 -8.81 -3.73
CA PRO A 30 -9.27 -7.76 -2.85
C PRO A 30 -8.21 -6.67 -2.62
N GLN A 31 -8.63 -5.46 -2.26
CA GLN A 31 -7.69 -4.38 -1.95
C GLN A 31 -6.80 -4.75 -0.75
N CYS A 32 -5.52 -4.37 -0.81
CA CYS A 32 -4.62 -4.50 0.33
C CYS A 32 -5.09 -3.58 1.46
N VAL A 33 -4.97 -4.04 2.69
CA VAL A 33 -5.36 -3.24 3.86
C VAL A 33 -4.20 -2.33 4.20
N ALA A 34 -4.39 -1.04 3.97
CA ALA A 34 -3.46 -0.01 4.39
C ALA A 34 -3.31 -0.08 5.92
N THR A 35 -2.09 -0.23 6.42
CA THR A 35 -1.84 -0.29 7.86
C THR A 35 -2.05 1.10 8.43
N THR A 36 -3.26 1.40 8.90
CA THR A 36 -3.65 2.68 9.52
C THR A 36 -4.52 2.35 10.73
N ASN A 37 -4.25 2.95 11.89
CA ASN A 37 -5.36 3.22 12.79
C ASN A 37 -5.88 4.61 12.45
N THR A 38 -7.21 4.72 12.36
CA THR A 38 -7.96 5.99 12.36
C THR A 38 -7.76 6.92 11.15
N GLY A 39 -8.02 6.41 9.95
CA GLY A 39 -8.54 7.25 8.85
C GLY A 39 -7.59 8.29 8.24
N THR A 40 -6.29 8.21 8.50
CA THR A 40 -5.28 9.03 7.82
C THR A 40 -4.18 8.15 7.23
N THR A 41 -3.63 8.63 6.12
CA THR A 41 -2.75 7.98 5.15
C THR A 41 -1.75 6.99 5.76
N ALA A 42 -1.56 5.83 5.14
CA ALA A 42 -0.54 4.82 5.49
C ALA A 42 0.91 5.27 5.22
N THR A 43 1.16 6.57 5.23
CA THR A 43 2.47 7.19 5.00
C THR A 43 3.30 7.04 6.27
N GLY A 44 3.88 5.86 6.46
CA GLY A 44 4.93 5.63 7.44
C GLY A 44 6.25 5.73 6.71
N GLY A 45 7.02 6.79 6.97
CA GLY A 45 8.30 7.04 6.30
C GLY A 45 9.22 5.82 6.22
N ASN A 46 10.27 5.92 5.38
CA ASN A 46 11.17 4.82 5.02
C ASN A 46 12.08 4.31 6.17
N THR A 47 11.70 4.44 7.44
CA THR A 47 12.42 3.76 8.52
C THR A 47 12.16 2.26 8.40
N SER A 48 13.02 1.58 7.66
CA SER A 48 12.99 0.13 7.51
C SER A 48 13.05 -0.54 8.90
N PRO A 49 12.07 -1.38 9.26
CA PRO A 49 12.12 -2.22 10.44
C PRO A 49 13.40 -3.05 10.43
N GLN A 50 14.09 -3.08 11.55
CA GLN A 50 15.09 -4.11 11.81
C GLN A 50 14.39 -5.35 12.39
N MET A 51 14.87 -6.54 12.04
CA MET A 51 14.41 -7.79 12.65
C MET A 51 14.45 -7.69 14.19
N GLY A 52 13.38 -8.15 14.86
CA GLY A 52 13.24 -8.09 16.31
C GLY A 52 12.99 -6.69 16.87
N SER A 53 12.77 -5.68 16.02
CA SER A 53 12.58 -4.29 16.45
C SER A 53 11.14 -3.82 16.24
N ARG A 54 10.71 -2.97 17.16
CA ARG A 54 9.49 -2.19 17.01
C ARG A 54 9.79 -0.98 16.14
N PHE A 55 8.98 -0.73 15.13
CA PHE A 55 9.06 0.49 14.34
C PHE A 55 7.70 1.17 14.30
N SER A 56 7.73 2.50 14.30
CA SER A 56 6.55 3.35 14.35
C SER A 56 6.24 3.87 12.95
N TYR A 57 4.96 3.92 12.60
CA TYR A 57 4.44 4.58 11.41
C TYR A 57 3.32 5.53 11.82
N VAL A 58 2.88 6.39 10.91
CA VAL A 58 1.73 7.28 11.17
C VAL A 58 0.50 6.41 11.41
N GLY A 59 0.04 6.36 12.67
CA GLY A 59 -1.10 5.54 13.09
C GLY A 59 -0.76 4.26 13.87
N GLY A 60 0.48 4.03 14.31
CA GLY A 60 0.77 2.94 15.25
C GLY A 60 2.21 2.46 15.29
N TYR A 61 2.40 1.27 15.86
CA TYR A 61 3.64 0.53 15.79
C TYR A 61 3.38 -0.91 15.35
N VAL A 62 4.30 -1.48 14.60
CA VAL A 62 4.31 -2.90 14.28
C VAL A 62 5.63 -3.50 14.76
N PHE A 63 5.57 -4.75 15.23
CA PHE A 63 6.75 -5.55 15.52
C PHE A 63 7.11 -6.35 14.28
N ALA A 64 8.28 -6.07 13.70
CA ALA A 64 8.85 -6.94 12.68
C ALA A 64 9.58 -8.07 13.38
N TYR A 65 8.94 -9.24 13.46
CA TYR A 65 9.54 -10.43 14.06
C TYR A 65 10.64 -10.99 13.16
N ASP A 66 10.40 -11.00 11.85
CA ASP A 66 11.36 -11.46 10.86
C ASP A 66 11.34 -10.55 9.63
N THR A 67 12.52 -10.35 9.03
CA THR A 67 12.63 -9.69 7.73
C THR A 67 12.39 -10.74 6.68
N CYS A 68 11.24 -10.64 6.06
CA CYS A 68 10.74 -11.69 5.22
C CYS A 68 11.42 -11.70 3.86
N SER A 69 11.95 -10.58 3.36
CA SER A 69 12.97 -10.60 2.29
C SER A 69 13.37 -9.23 1.74
N GLY A 70 14.51 -9.22 1.04
CA GLY A 70 14.83 -8.25 -0.02
C GLY A 70 14.16 -8.60 -1.36
N PHE A 71 13.57 -7.60 -2.02
CA PHE A 71 13.00 -7.78 -3.36
C PHE A 71 14.00 -7.43 -4.46
N THR A 72 13.91 -8.14 -5.57
CA THR A 72 14.61 -7.82 -6.81
C THR A 72 13.60 -7.34 -7.85
N TYR A 73 13.96 -6.29 -8.58
CA TYR A 73 13.18 -5.77 -9.70
C TYR A 73 13.61 -6.44 -11.02
N ASN A 74 12.67 -6.89 -11.86
CA ASN A 74 12.96 -7.33 -13.22
C ASN A 74 12.57 -6.28 -14.28
N SER A 75 13.12 -6.46 -15.49
CA SER A 75 12.83 -5.60 -16.65
C SER A 75 11.37 -5.59 -17.09
N ASN A 76 10.57 -6.58 -16.66
CA ASN A 76 9.14 -6.67 -16.98
C ASN A 76 8.25 -5.92 -15.97
N GLY A 77 8.84 -5.25 -14.98
CA GLY A 77 8.14 -4.43 -14.00
C GLY A 77 7.69 -5.17 -12.74
N TYR A 78 8.10 -6.43 -12.56
CA TYR A 78 7.77 -7.22 -11.38
C TYR A 78 8.83 -7.04 -10.31
N TRP A 79 8.38 -7.05 -9.06
CA TRP A 79 9.22 -7.22 -7.89
C TRP A 79 9.01 -8.63 -7.36
N TYR A 80 10.07 -9.37 -7.10
CA TYR A 80 9.97 -10.71 -6.51
C TYR A 80 11.01 -10.87 -5.42
N SER A 81 10.66 -11.61 -4.39
CA SER A 81 11.60 -12.05 -3.39
C SER A 81 12.50 -13.14 -3.97
N HIS A 82 13.80 -13.10 -3.65
CA HIS A 82 14.74 -14.19 -3.95
C HIS A 82 15.00 -15.08 -2.73
N GLU A 83 14.39 -14.77 -1.58
CA GLU A 83 14.57 -15.46 -0.30
C GLU A 83 13.29 -16.18 0.15
N LYS A 84 12.12 -15.77 -0.36
CA LYS A 84 10.83 -16.40 -0.08
C LYS A 84 10.07 -16.67 -1.36
N ASP A 85 9.71 -17.94 -1.54
CA ASP A 85 8.88 -18.36 -2.66
C ASP A 85 7.48 -17.75 -2.58
N GLY A 86 6.98 -17.33 -3.74
CA GLY A 86 5.61 -16.84 -3.89
C GLY A 86 5.40 -15.37 -3.53
N LEU A 87 6.37 -14.68 -2.92
CA LEU A 87 6.26 -13.25 -2.63
C LEU A 87 6.63 -12.42 -3.86
N PHE A 88 5.65 -11.74 -4.46
CA PHE A 88 5.89 -10.86 -5.60
C PHE A 88 4.86 -9.74 -5.74
N ILE A 89 5.25 -8.69 -6.47
CA ILE A 89 4.42 -7.56 -6.87
C ILE A 89 4.45 -7.45 -8.40
N SER A 90 3.29 -7.39 -9.03
CA SER A 90 3.15 -7.20 -10.47
C SER A 90 3.24 -5.71 -10.86
N PRO A 91 3.48 -5.39 -12.15
CA PRO A 91 3.41 -4.02 -12.67
C PRO A 91 2.03 -3.37 -12.52
N THR A 92 0.98 -4.16 -12.32
CA THR A 92 -0.39 -3.67 -12.12
C THR A 92 -0.71 -3.39 -10.65
N GLY A 93 0.19 -3.72 -9.72
CA GLY A 93 -0.01 -3.58 -8.28
C GLY A 93 -0.63 -4.82 -7.62
N TYR A 94 -0.70 -5.96 -8.31
CA TYR A 94 -1.09 -7.21 -7.66
C TYR A 94 0.06 -7.70 -6.77
N VAL A 95 -0.24 -8.00 -5.52
CA VAL A 95 0.69 -8.54 -4.54
C VAL A 95 0.24 -9.93 -4.17
N ARG A 96 1.16 -10.89 -4.24
CA ARG A 96 1.03 -12.15 -3.53
C ARG A 96 1.93 -12.11 -2.32
N PHE A 97 1.32 -12.25 -1.14
CA PHE A 97 2.07 -12.44 0.09
C PHE A 97 2.52 -13.89 0.20
N ALA A 98 3.73 -14.12 0.74
CA ALA A 98 4.12 -15.45 1.19
C ALA A 98 3.45 -15.73 2.54
N HIS A 99 3.24 -17.02 2.88
CA HIS A 99 2.51 -17.44 4.08
C HIS A 99 3.00 -16.77 5.37
N ASP A 100 4.31 -16.60 5.50
CA ASP A 100 4.93 -16.03 6.70
C ASP A 100 5.26 -14.54 6.54
N CYS A 101 4.77 -13.87 5.50
CA CYS A 101 5.05 -12.46 5.23
C CYS A 101 3.72 -11.72 5.10
N ASN A 102 3.28 -11.05 6.16
CA ASN A 102 1.93 -10.45 6.23
C ASN A 102 1.95 -8.92 6.24
N LEU A 103 3.13 -8.31 6.10
CA LEU A 103 3.32 -6.86 5.99
C LEU A 103 4.29 -6.52 4.86
N LEU A 104 3.95 -5.50 4.08
CA LEU A 104 4.72 -4.98 2.94
C LEU A 104 4.96 -3.48 3.13
N LEU A 105 6.23 -3.07 3.09
CA LEU A 105 6.65 -1.70 2.86
C LEU A 105 6.78 -1.47 1.37
N VAL A 106 6.11 -0.46 0.84
CA VAL A 106 6.30 0.01 -0.53
C VAL A 106 6.71 1.47 -0.49
N SER A 107 7.96 1.73 -0.88
CA SER A 107 8.49 3.09 -1.08
C SER A 107 8.19 3.53 -2.50
N SER A 108 7.52 4.66 -2.65
CA SER A 108 7.18 5.21 -3.97
C SER A 108 8.22 6.22 -4.45
N LYS A 109 8.54 6.18 -5.74
CA LYS A 109 9.26 7.22 -6.49
C LYS A 109 8.53 8.56 -6.45
N SER A 110 7.22 8.56 -6.19
CA SER A 110 6.44 9.78 -5.97
C SER A 110 6.59 10.25 -4.52
N GLN A 111 7.20 11.41 -4.33
CA GLN A 111 7.35 12.03 -3.01
C GLN A 111 6.00 12.29 -2.32
N ALA A 112 4.93 12.50 -3.09
CA ALA A 112 3.57 12.69 -2.56
C ALA A 112 3.00 11.40 -1.92
N VAL A 113 3.53 10.23 -2.28
CA VAL A 113 3.12 8.93 -1.74
C VAL A 113 4.09 8.47 -0.65
N GLY A 114 5.40 8.61 -0.87
CA GLY A 114 6.43 8.23 0.08
C GLY A 114 6.47 6.73 0.40
N GLY A 115 6.90 6.39 1.62
CA GLY A 115 6.87 5.02 2.17
C GLY A 115 5.48 4.68 2.70
N THR A 116 4.94 3.53 2.27
CA THR A 116 3.60 3.08 2.67
C THR A 116 3.58 1.64 3.14
N TRP A 117 2.73 1.35 4.13
CA TRP A 117 2.62 0.05 4.77
C TRP A 117 1.30 -0.65 4.42
N TRP A 118 1.39 -1.89 3.98
CA TRP A 118 0.27 -2.68 3.49
C TRP A 118 0.28 -4.06 4.11
N SER A 119 -0.88 -4.50 4.60
CA SER A 119 -1.03 -5.79 5.25
C SER A 119 -2.16 -6.59 4.61
N LYS A 120 -2.07 -7.91 4.74
CA LYS A 120 -3.15 -8.82 4.43
C LYS A 120 -3.20 -9.91 5.49
N SER A 121 -4.29 -9.92 6.26
CA SER A 121 -4.51 -11.00 7.25
C SER A 121 -4.54 -12.35 6.55
N GLY A 122 -3.77 -13.31 7.05
CA GLY A 122 -3.69 -14.67 6.52
C GLY A 122 -2.82 -14.87 5.26
N GLY A 123 -1.98 -13.89 4.89
CA GLY A 123 -0.94 -14.08 3.86
C GLY A 123 -1.47 -14.27 2.42
N GLY A 124 -2.67 -13.77 2.13
CA GLY A 124 -3.32 -13.93 0.82
C GLY A 124 -2.95 -12.88 -0.23
N ASP A 125 -3.47 -13.04 -1.45
CA ASP A 125 -3.30 -12.07 -2.53
C ASP A 125 -4.07 -10.76 -2.27
N CYS A 126 -3.53 -9.62 -2.72
CA CYS A 126 -4.25 -8.35 -2.70
C CYS A 126 -3.80 -7.36 -3.79
N CYS A 127 -4.58 -6.31 -3.98
CA CYS A 127 -4.31 -5.23 -4.92
C CYS A 127 -3.85 -3.96 -4.21
N LEU A 128 -2.65 -3.48 -4.54
CA LEU A 128 -2.17 -2.14 -4.19
C LEU A 128 -2.86 -1.08 -5.05
N PRO A 129 -2.99 0.15 -4.55
CA PRO A 129 -3.48 1.25 -5.36
C PRO A 129 -2.48 1.62 -6.45
N ASP A 130 -2.99 2.18 -7.54
CA ASP A 130 -2.26 2.46 -8.78
C ASP A 130 -0.97 3.27 -8.52
N ALA A 131 -1.06 4.31 -7.68
CA ALA A 131 0.06 5.18 -7.34
C ALA A 131 1.17 4.49 -6.52
N VAL A 132 0.83 3.42 -5.79
CA VAL A 132 1.77 2.64 -4.99
C VAL A 132 2.34 1.50 -5.82
N GLY A 133 1.49 0.71 -6.49
CA GLY A 133 1.89 -0.48 -7.24
C GLY A 133 2.74 -0.22 -8.49
N GLN A 134 2.67 0.98 -9.08
CA GLN A 134 3.37 1.28 -10.34
C GLN A 134 4.65 2.12 -10.16
N ASN A 135 4.70 2.94 -9.11
CA ASN A 135 5.81 3.86 -8.88
C ASN A 135 6.73 3.36 -7.77
N ILE A 136 6.96 2.06 -7.69
CA ILE A 136 7.79 1.48 -6.63
C ILE A 136 9.26 1.87 -6.86
N GLU A 137 9.88 2.47 -5.86
CA GLU A 137 11.31 2.72 -5.76
C GLU A 137 12.01 1.55 -5.05
N ASN A 138 11.45 1.12 -3.93
CA ASN A 138 11.95 0.01 -3.13
C ASN A 138 10.79 -0.66 -2.39
N THR A 139 10.94 -1.93 -2.06
CA THR A 139 9.94 -2.68 -1.30
C THR A 139 10.61 -3.71 -0.39
N ALA A 140 9.99 -3.97 0.75
CA ALA A 140 10.44 -4.95 1.73
C ALA A 140 9.23 -5.61 2.40
N ALA A 141 9.36 -6.88 2.76
CA ALA A 141 8.29 -7.61 3.45
C ALA A 141 8.74 -8.05 4.83
N TYR A 142 7.80 -8.14 5.76
CA TYR A 142 8.04 -8.48 7.15
C TYR A 142 7.00 -9.47 7.66
N TYR A 143 7.43 -10.31 8.59
CA TYR A 143 6.52 -11.08 9.43
C TYR A 143 6.18 -10.30 10.69
N THR A 144 4.90 -10.20 11.03
CA THR A 144 4.43 -9.42 12.18
C THR A 144 3.82 -10.25 13.30
N GLY A 145 3.88 -11.58 13.22
CA GLY A 145 3.33 -12.47 14.25
C GLY A 145 1.80 -12.54 14.28
N VAL A 146 1.09 -11.60 13.65
CA VAL A 146 -0.38 -11.56 13.59
C VAL A 146 -0.87 -12.41 12.42
N GLY A 147 -0.85 -13.73 12.63
CA GLY A 147 -1.40 -14.74 11.74
C GLY A 147 -2.41 -15.61 12.49
N SER A 148 -3.61 -15.08 12.72
CA SER A 148 -4.78 -15.85 13.15
C SER A 148 -6.05 -15.17 12.64
#